data_AF-A0A935QDR6-F1
#
_entry.id   AF-A0A935QDR6-F1
#
_cell.length_a   1.000
_cell.length_b   1.000
_cell.length_c   1.000
_cell.angle_alpha   90.00
_cell.angle_beta   90.00
_cell.angle_gamma   90.00
#
_symmetry.space_group_name_H-M   'P 1'
#
loop_
_entity.id
_entity.type
_entity.pdbx_description
1 polymer ?
#
loop_
_entity_poly.entity_id
_entity_poly.type
_entity_poly.pdbx_seq_one_letter_code
_entity_poly.pdbx_strand_id
1 'polypeptide(L)'
;MPAYGMPDTRGGTDYYLVRRVGDGWSAPANLGDAVNTADRSEYSACLSPDGRALFFVSARNDLTTRAPRPLTLEALRSLNDAPGNGRSAIWWVDADFLKELAK
;
A
#
# COMPACT_ATOMS: atom_id res chain seq x y z
N MET A 1 -6.90 7.71 -2.69
CA MET A 1 -6.32 8.62 -3.71
C MET A 1 -4.82 8.66 -3.50
N PRO A 2 -3.99 8.43 -4.53
CA PRO A 2 -2.54 8.60 -4.42
C PRO A 2 -2.16 10.09 -4.37
N ALA A 3 -1.23 10.48 -3.51
CA ALA A 3 -0.69 11.83 -3.40
C ALA A 3 0.80 11.81 -3.08
N TYR A 4 1.56 12.80 -3.59
CA TYR A 4 3.00 12.92 -3.40
C TYR A 4 3.35 14.23 -2.68
N GLY A 5 4.33 14.19 -1.77
CA GLY A 5 4.88 15.39 -1.12
C GLY A 5 4.06 15.94 0.05
N MET A 6 3.14 15.14 0.59
CA MET A 6 2.36 15.50 1.78
C MET A 6 3.24 15.45 3.05
N PRO A 7 2.97 16.29 4.08
CA PRO A 7 3.85 16.38 5.27
C PRO A 7 4.01 15.07 6.06
N ASP A 8 3.01 14.20 6.03
CA ASP A 8 2.96 12.92 6.73
C ASP A 8 3.29 11.70 5.84
N THR A 9 3.87 11.94 4.66
CA THR A 9 4.29 10.89 3.71
C THR A 9 5.30 9.92 4.31
N ARG A 10 5.30 8.68 3.82
CA ARG A 10 6.32 7.67 4.15
C ARG A 10 7.54 7.69 3.23
N GLY A 11 7.65 8.68 2.34
CA GLY A 11 8.84 8.93 1.52
C GLY A 11 8.61 8.78 0.01
N GLY A 12 7.37 8.45 -0.39
CA GLY A 12 6.97 8.24 -1.77
C GLY A 12 5.61 8.85 -2.09
N THR A 13 4.91 8.22 -3.02
CA THR A 13 3.48 8.47 -3.19
C THR A 13 2.76 7.67 -2.11
N ASP A 14 1.84 8.30 -1.40
CA ASP A 14 1.06 7.66 -0.34
C ASP A 14 -0.42 7.67 -0.75
N TYR A 15 -1.17 6.66 -0.32
CA TYR A 15 -2.63 6.68 -0.40
C TYR A 15 -3.23 7.47 0.77
N TYR A 16 -4.18 8.32 0.41
CA TYR A 16 -5.01 9.09 1.32
C TYR A 16 -6.49 8.77 1.11
N LEU A 17 -7.25 8.84 2.20
CA LEU A 17 -8.70 8.83 2.22
C LEU A 17 -9.23 10.26 2.24
N VAL A 18 -10.16 10.54 1.34
CA VAL A 18 -10.94 11.78 1.32
C VAL A 18 -12.40 11.38 1.19
N ARG A 19 -13.27 11.96 2.01
CA ARG A 19 -14.72 11.70 1.96
C ARG A 19 -15.47 12.93 1.51
N ARG A 20 -16.59 12.72 0.82
CA ARG A 20 -17.53 13.79 0.53
C ARG A 20 -18.28 14.15 1.81
N VAL A 21 -18.29 15.43 2.17
CA VAL A 21 -18.95 15.98 3.36
C VAL A 21 -19.84 17.13 2.91
N GLY A 22 -21.15 16.90 2.87
CA GLY A 22 -22.10 17.82 2.24
C GLY A 22 -21.73 18.07 0.77
N ASP A 23 -21.53 19.33 0.43
CA ASP A 23 -21.10 19.75 -0.92
C ASP A 23 -19.58 19.81 -1.10
N GLY A 24 -18.82 19.54 -0.04
CA GLY A 24 -17.36 19.58 -0.04
C GLY A 24 -16.69 18.22 0.14
N TRP A 25 -15.39 18.27 0.41
CA TRP A 25 -14.54 17.12 0.70
C TRP A 25 -13.83 17.31 2.04
N SER A 26 -13.58 16.22 2.77
CA SER A 26 -12.79 16.24 3.99
C SER A 26 -11.32 16.61 3.72
N ALA A 27 -10.57 16.90 4.78
CA ALA A 27 -9.11 16.86 4.69
C ALA A 27 -8.65 15.42 4.33
N PRO A 28 -7.53 15.27 3.60
CA PRO A 28 -6.96 13.97 3.29
C PRO A 28 -6.38 13.32 4.56
N ALA A 29 -6.75 12.07 4.82
CA ALA A 29 -6.20 11.26 5.91
C ALA A 29 -5.28 10.17 5.33
N ASN A 30 -4.01 10.13 5.76
CA ASN A 30 -3.05 9.12 5.31
C ASN A 30 -3.49 7.72 5.75
N LEU A 31 -3.40 6.73 4.85
CA LEU A 31 -3.82 5.35 5.15
C LEU A 31 -2.84 4.55 6.04
N GLY A 32 -1.73 5.16 6.44
CA GLY A 32 -0.75 4.61 7.37
C GLY A 32 0.02 3.41 6.82
N ASP A 33 0.80 2.78 7.70
CA ASP A 33 1.78 1.74 7.37
C ASP A 33 1.15 0.40 6.96
N ALA A 34 -0.16 0.23 7.19
CA ALA A 34 -0.89 -0.94 6.71
C ALA A 34 -0.99 -0.96 5.17
N VAL A 35 -1.04 0.22 4.55
CA VAL A 35 -1.21 0.38 3.09
C VAL A 35 0.04 1.00 2.47
N ASN A 36 0.47 2.16 3.01
CA ASN A 36 1.55 2.96 2.47
C ASN A 36 2.90 2.38 2.83
N THR A 37 3.85 2.53 1.91
CA THR A 37 5.23 2.08 2.10
C THR A 37 6.18 3.21 1.76
N ALA A 38 7.44 3.10 2.19
CA ALA A 38 8.47 4.04 1.76
C ALA A 38 8.91 3.83 0.31
N ASP A 39 8.55 2.67 -0.27
CA ASP A 39 8.75 2.38 -1.68
C ASP A 39 7.80 3.28 -2.50
N ARG A 40 8.19 3.66 -3.72
CA ARG A 40 7.49 4.70 -4.50
C ARG A 40 6.52 4.09 -5.52
N SER A 41 5.50 3.34 -5.11
CA SER A 41 4.69 2.55 -6.07
C SER A 41 3.17 2.49 -5.84
N GLU A 42 2.65 3.41 -5.04
CA GLU A 42 1.24 3.54 -4.67
C GLU A 42 0.51 4.39 -5.73
N TYR A 43 0.07 3.76 -6.83
CA TYR A 43 -0.49 4.48 -7.99
C TYR A 43 -1.98 4.26 -8.23
N SER A 44 -2.53 3.13 -7.81
CA SER A 44 -3.95 2.79 -8.06
C SER A 44 -4.54 1.98 -6.92
N ALA A 45 -5.77 2.28 -6.54
CA ALA A 45 -6.49 1.56 -5.50
C ALA A 45 -8.00 1.58 -5.78
N CYS A 46 -8.70 0.52 -5.37
CA CYS A 46 -10.16 0.43 -5.44
C CYS A 46 -10.71 -0.33 -4.23
N LEU A 47 -11.92 0.03 -3.81
CA LEU A 47 -12.69 -0.77 -2.87
C LEU A 47 -13.41 -1.90 -3.61
N SER A 48 -13.59 -3.04 -2.95
CA SER A 48 -14.51 -4.07 -3.40
C SER A 48 -15.94 -3.53 -3.50
N PRO A 49 -16.82 -4.16 -4.32
CA PRO A 49 -18.21 -3.72 -4.47
C PRO A 49 -19.00 -3.66 -3.16
N ASP A 50 -18.67 -4.53 -2.20
CA ASP A 50 -19.28 -4.57 -0.87
C ASP A 50 -18.57 -3.66 0.16
N GLY A 51 -17.50 -2.97 -0.25
CA GLY A 51 -16.72 -2.06 0.59
C GLY A 51 -15.90 -2.74 1.69
N ARG A 52 -15.76 -4.07 1.67
CA ARG A 52 -15.06 -4.83 2.73
C ARG A 52 -13.56 -4.98 2.50
N ALA A 53 -13.09 -4.84 1.27
CA ALA A 53 -11.68 -4.96 0.93
C ALA A 53 -11.21 -3.72 0.17
N LEU A 54 -10.01 -3.25 0.48
CA LEU A 54 -9.27 -2.27 -0.30
C LEU A 54 -8.19 -2.99 -1.09
N PHE A 55 -8.27 -2.96 -2.42
CA PHE A 55 -7.23 -3.43 -3.32
C PHE A 55 -6.36 -2.26 -3.75
N PHE A 56 -5.05 -2.47 -3.84
CA PHE A 56 -4.10 -1.43 -4.23
C PHE A 56 -2.82 -2.00 -4.82
N VAL A 57 -2.11 -1.19 -5.60
CA VAL A 57 -0.79 -1.53 -6.12
C VAL A 57 0.28 -1.08 -5.13
N SER A 58 1.26 -1.93 -4.84
CA SER A 58 2.44 -1.56 -4.06
C SER A 58 3.61 -2.47 -4.43
N ALA A 59 4.83 -1.94 -4.30
CA ALA A 59 6.10 -2.61 -4.62
C ALA A 59 6.88 -2.96 -3.34
N ARG A 60 6.18 -3.49 -2.34
CA ARG A 60 6.75 -3.92 -1.06
C ARG A 60 7.99 -4.79 -1.27
N ASN A 61 9.05 -4.51 -0.50
CA ASN A 61 10.27 -5.29 -0.49
C ASN A 61 10.62 -5.79 0.93
N ASP A 62 10.47 -7.09 1.15
CA ASP A 62 10.85 -7.77 2.40
C ASP A 62 12.05 -8.73 2.22
N LEU A 63 12.74 -8.68 1.07
CA LEU A 63 13.85 -9.59 0.77
C LEU A 63 15.00 -9.46 1.77
N THR A 64 15.17 -8.30 2.39
CA THR A 64 16.20 -8.06 3.41
C THR A 64 16.00 -8.91 4.68
N THR A 65 14.76 -9.33 4.97
CA THR A 65 14.44 -10.13 6.16
C THR A 65 14.26 -11.61 5.86
N ARG A 66 13.80 -11.99 4.66
CA ARG A 66 13.49 -13.39 4.31
C ARG A 66 14.51 -14.10 3.42
N ALA A 67 15.47 -13.40 2.83
CA ALA A 67 16.43 -14.04 1.92
C ALA A 67 17.32 -15.05 2.68
N PRO A 68 17.40 -16.32 2.21
CA PRO A 68 18.21 -17.32 2.87
C PRO A 68 19.70 -17.01 2.71
N ARG A 69 20.51 -17.47 3.66
CA ARG A 69 21.97 -17.45 3.57
C ARG A 69 22.53 -18.88 3.70
N PRO A 70 23.35 -19.36 2.74
CA PRO A 70 23.84 -18.65 1.55
C PRO A 70 22.74 -18.45 0.49
N LEU A 71 22.91 -17.41 -0.32
CA LEU A 71 22.06 -17.18 -1.50
C LEU A 71 22.42 -18.20 -2.58
N THR A 72 21.43 -18.99 -3.03
CA THR A 72 21.55 -19.90 -4.17
C THR A 72 20.79 -19.35 -5.38
N LEU A 73 21.11 -19.83 -6.58
CA LEU A 73 20.35 -19.47 -7.80
C LEU A 73 18.88 -19.89 -7.70
N GLU A 74 18.62 -21.05 -7.11
CA GLU A 74 17.26 -21.54 -6.87
C GLU A 74 16.50 -20.60 -5.92
N ALA A 75 17.13 -20.19 -4.82
CA ALA A 75 16.55 -19.22 -3.89
C ALA A 75 16.27 -17.88 -4.57
N LEU A 76 17.18 -17.38 -5.40
CA LEU A 76 16.98 -16.14 -6.16
C LEU A 76 15.79 -16.22 -7.11
N ARG A 77 15.62 -17.34 -7.83
CA ARG A 77 14.46 -17.56 -8.71
C ARG A 77 13.17 -17.60 -7.92
N SER A 78 13.14 -18.37 -6.83
CA SER A 78 11.97 -18.45 -5.96
C SER A 78 11.58 -17.08 -5.37
N LEU A 79 12.56 -16.30 -4.92
CA LEU A 79 12.32 -14.95 -4.40
C LEU A 79 11.84 -13.97 -5.49
N ASN A 80 12.35 -14.08 -6.72
CA ASN A 80 11.91 -13.26 -7.83
C ASN A 80 10.43 -13.50 -8.20
N ASP A 81 9.92 -14.70 -8.01
CA ASP A 81 8.53 -15.04 -8.38
C ASP A 81 7.55 -14.89 -7.20
N ALA A 82 8.06 -14.61 -5.99
CA ALA A 82 7.26 -14.43 -4.79
C ALA A 82 6.77 -12.96 -4.61
N PRO A 83 5.61 -12.73 -3.97
CA PRO A 83 5.21 -11.39 -3.49
C PRO A 83 6.27 -10.81 -2.55
N GLY A 84 6.35 -9.48 -2.42
CA GLY A 84 7.32 -8.83 -1.52
C GLY A 84 8.74 -8.73 -2.09
N ASN A 85 8.91 -8.94 -3.39
CA ASN A 85 10.21 -8.93 -4.07
C ASN A 85 10.62 -7.54 -4.61
N GLY A 86 9.90 -6.47 -4.23
CA GLY A 86 10.11 -5.13 -4.76
C GLY A 86 9.51 -4.88 -6.15
N ARG A 87 8.81 -5.85 -6.76
CA ARG A 87 8.04 -5.65 -7.99
C ARG A 87 6.61 -5.28 -7.63
N SER A 88 5.98 -4.45 -8.45
CA SER A 88 4.58 -4.07 -8.25
C SER A 88 3.67 -5.30 -8.30
N ALA A 89 2.84 -5.45 -7.27
CA ALA A 89 1.79 -6.45 -7.18
C ALA A 89 0.49 -5.80 -6.70
N ILE A 90 -0.62 -6.51 -6.89
CA ILE A 90 -1.90 -6.13 -6.28
C ILE A 90 -1.94 -6.74 -4.87
N TRP A 91 -2.12 -5.87 -3.89
CA TRP A 91 -2.32 -6.20 -2.49
C TRP A 91 -3.76 -5.91 -2.09
N TRP A 92 -4.19 -6.50 -0.99
CA TRP A 92 -5.47 -6.17 -0.39
C TRP A 92 -5.38 -6.15 1.13
N VAL A 93 -6.23 -5.34 1.75
CA VAL A 93 -6.46 -5.32 3.20
C VAL A 93 -7.96 -5.28 3.46
N ASP A 94 -8.36 -5.74 4.65
CA ASP A 94 -9.72 -5.48 5.15
C ASP A 94 -9.92 -3.96 5.25
N ALA A 95 -11.07 -3.46 4.80
CA ALA A 95 -11.34 -2.04 4.70
C ALA A 95 -11.91 -1.42 6.01
N ASP A 96 -12.11 -2.22 7.06
CA ASP A 96 -12.71 -1.73 8.31
C ASP A 96 -11.86 -0.65 8.99
N PHE A 97 -10.53 -0.68 8.85
CA PHE A 97 -9.64 0.36 9.39
C PHE A 97 -9.96 1.76 8.83
N LEU A 98 -10.58 1.85 7.64
CA LEU A 98 -11.00 3.14 7.07
C LEU A 98 -12.08 3.83 7.92
N LYS A 99 -12.82 3.08 8.75
CA LYS A 99 -13.82 3.62 9.70
C LYS A 99 -13.14 4.36 10.85
N GLU A 100 -11.92 3.98 11.22
CA GLU A 100 -11.16 4.64 12.28
C GLU A 100 -10.57 5.96 11.78
N LEU A 101 -10.13 5.99 10.52
CA LEU A 101 -9.68 7.20 9.80
C LEU A 101 -10.84 8.15 9.43
N ALA A 102 -12.08 7.83 9.84
CA ALA A 102 -13.29 8.59 9.53
C ALA A 102 -13.77 9.54 10.61
N LYS A 103 -13.12 9.50 11.77
CA LYS A 103 -13.46 10.31 12.93
C LYS A 103 -12.74 11.65 12.86
#